data_AF-A0A420YPG0-F1
#
_entry.id   AF-A0A420YPG0-F1
#
_cell.length_a   1.000
_cell.length_b   1.000
_cell.length_c   1.000
_cell.angle_alpha   90.00
_cell.angle_beta   90.00
_cell.angle_gamma   90.00
#
_symmetry.space_group_name_H-M   'P 1'
#
loop_
_entity.id
_entity.type
_entity.pdbx_description
1 polymer ?
#
loop_
_entity_poly.entity_id
_entity_poly.type
_entity_poly.pdbx_seq_one_letter_code
_entity_poly.pdbx_strand_id
1 'polypeptide(L)'
;MNSEQLWGSRFKTYQKKVMKYAKYMMNDHFMIVFFFLFGFLLFQYSTWLKTIRILEWPLILLISLLLAIVPLFGEIATYVEEADLHFLSVIGEDFKPYFKRAIRYSWIFPLVMNFIATIFVLPIFMQAYGNGMIPFIAIFVTLLSLKGFHFMIQKSIFEGKLPKNSYYNVAVYLVNSICLFGILSFIPKVFSLSMAQVLAVLAIGLYRFASAKTVNFDWNEMIQKEQVRQQRIFRVIALFVDVPFLKKHQAKRNQSLDIFVGKLTPNRIHPYRYLLVRTALRSSNYVTVFLQMIVV
;
A
#
# COMPACT_ATOMS: atom_id res chain seq x y z
N MET A 1 20.13 -24.42 -9.67
CA MET A 1 18.73 -23.93 -9.71
C MET A 1 18.73 -22.60 -10.45
N ASN A 2 17.91 -22.42 -11.51
CA ASN A 2 17.90 -21.16 -12.27
C ASN A 2 17.33 -20.01 -11.40
N SER A 3 17.75 -18.77 -11.65
CA SER A 3 17.29 -17.58 -10.92
C SER A 3 15.76 -17.44 -10.95
N GLU A 4 15.13 -17.75 -12.08
CA GLU A 4 13.65 -17.77 -12.16
C GLU A 4 12.98 -18.82 -11.28
N GLN A 5 13.58 -20.01 -11.18
CA GLN A 5 13.07 -21.09 -10.35
C GLN A 5 13.24 -20.77 -8.86
N LEU A 6 14.34 -20.10 -8.51
CA LEU A 6 14.61 -19.61 -7.15
C LEU A 6 13.51 -18.65 -6.68
N TRP A 7 13.18 -17.62 -7.48
CA TRP A 7 12.09 -16.69 -7.14
C TRP A 7 10.78 -17.43 -6.92
N GLY A 8 10.43 -18.36 -7.82
CA GLY A 8 9.19 -19.13 -7.74
C GLY A 8 9.12 -20.02 -6.49
N SER A 9 10.22 -20.66 -6.10
CA SER A 9 10.31 -21.47 -4.88
C SER A 9 10.11 -20.62 -3.62
N ARG A 10 10.74 -19.45 -3.56
CA ARG A 10 10.60 -18.52 -2.44
C ARG A 10 9.20 -17.94 -2.34
N PHE A 11 8.61 -17.55 -3.46
CA PHE A 11 7.22 -17.10 -3.51
C PHE A 11 6.26 -18.15 -2.95
N LYS A 12 6.38 -19.42 -3.38
CA LYS A 12 5.54 -20.52 -2.86
C LYS A 12 5.76 -20.75 -1.37
N THR A 13 7.00 -20.71 -0.91
CA THR A 13 7.34 -20.88 0.52
C THR A 13 6.73 -19.75 1.37
N TYR A 14 6.86 -18.51 0.91
CA TYR A 14 6.24 -17.35 1.54
C TYR A 14 4.72 -17.46 1.56
N GLN A 15 4.09 -17.80 0.43
CA GLN A 15 2.64 -17.95 0.34
C GLN A 15 2.12 -19.05 1.27
N LYS A 16 2.80 -20.19 1.36
CA LYS A 16 2.48 -21.26 2.33
C LYS A 16 2.54 -20.75 3.77
N LYS A 17 3.56 -19.96 4.10
CA LYS A 17 3.71 -19.36 5.44
C LYS A 17 2.56 -18.40 5.73
N VAL A 18 2.23 -17.49 4.81
CA VAL A 18 1.10 -16.55 4.97
C VAL A 18 -0.22 -17.32 5.13
N MET A 19 -0.47 -18.32 4.28
CA MET A 19 -1.71 -19.12 4.32
C MET A 19 -1.85 -19.91 5.63
N LYS A 20 -0.74 -20.47 6.15
CA LYS A 20 -0.73 -21.18 7.43
C LYS A 20 -1.27 -20.31 8.56
N TYR A 21 -0.84 -19.05 8.65
CA TYR A 21 -1.31 -18.15 9.72
C TYR A 21 -2.65 -17.49 9.40
N ALA A 22 -2.91 -17.16 8.14
CA ALA A 22 -4.21 -16.61 7.72
C ALA A 22 -5.37 -17.56 8.02
N LYS A 23 -5.15 -18.89 7.94
CA LYS A 23 -6.16 -19.89 8.34
C LYS A 23 -6.59 -19.73 9.79
N TYR A 24 -5.67 -19.43 10.72
CA TYR A 24 -5.99 -19.26 12.13
C TYR A 24 -6.70 -17.93 12.43
N MET A 25 -6.49 -16.90 11.60
CA MET A 25 -7.21 -15.63 11.69
C MET A 25 -8.69 -15.82 11.33
N MET A 26 -8.99 -16.68 10.36
CA MET A 26 -10.34 -16.97 9.87
C MET A 26 -11.04 -18.04 10.72
N ASN A 27 -11.15 -17.81 12.03
CA ASN A 27 -11.93 -18.65 12.94
C ASN A 27 -13.45 -18.40 12.77
N ASP A 28 -14.29 -19.35 13.19
CA ASP A 28 -15.76 -19.31 13.02
C ASP A 28 -16.38 -18.02 13.58
N HIS A 29 -15.96 -17.59 14.77
CA HIS A 29 -16.46 -16.34 15.36
C HIS A 29 -16.08 -15.09 14.55
N PHE A 30 -14.83 -15.03 14.06
CA PHE A 30 -14.37 -13.93 13.20
C PHE A 30 -15.17 -13.86 11.91
N MET A 31 -15.44 -15.02 11.30
CA MET A 31 -16.21 -15.10 10.05
C MET A 31 -17.62 -14.55 10.21
N ILE A 32 -18.30 -14.87 11.32
CA ILE A 32 -19.64 -14.36 11.63
C ILE A 32 -19.61 -12.83 11.76
N VAL A 33 -18.70 -12.29 12.57
CA VAL A 33 -18.58 -10.84 12.78
C VAL A 33 -18.25 -10.12 11.46
N PHE A 34 -17.33 -10.66 10.68
CA PHE A 34 -16.96 -10.11 9.38
C PHE A 34 -18.14 -10.11 8.40
N PHE A 35 -18.93 -11.18 8.35
CA PHE A 35 -20.11 -11.26 7.48
C PHE A 35 -21.15 -10.19 7.83
N PHE A 36 -21.47 -10.03 9.12
CA PHE A 36 -22.39 -8.98 9.56
C PHE A 36 -21.86 -7.57 9.29
N LEU A 37 -20.58 -7.32 9.61
CA LEU A 37 -19.94 -6.02 9.37
C LEU A 37 -19.93 -5.68 7.88
N PHE A 38 -19.53 -6.63 7.04
CA PHE A 38 -19.48 -6.45 5.59
C PHE A 38 -20.88 -6.23 5.00
N GLY A 39 -21.87 -7.02 5.44
CA GLY A 39 -23.28 -6.86 5.06
C GLY A 39 -23.83 -5.49 5.46
N PHE A 40 -23.56 -5.05 6.68
CA PHE A 40 -23.94 -3.72 7.17
C PHE A 40 -23.30 -2.60 6.35
N LEU A 41 -21.99 -2.69 6.08
CA LEU A 41 -21.27 -1.71 5.25
C LEU A 41 -21.85 -1.64 3.83
N LEU A 42 -22.14 -2.78 3.20
CA LEU A 42 -22.76 -2.82 1.88
C LEU A 42 -24.17 -2.24 1.89
N PHE A 43 -24.98 -2.53 2.91
CA PHE A 43 -26.31 -1.96 3.06
C PHE A 43 -26.26 -0.43 3.25
N GLN A 44 -25.35 0.05 4.09
CA GLN A 44 -25.14 1.49 4.33
C GLN A 44 -24.65 2.18 3.05
N TYR A 45 -23.73 1.55 2.32
CA TYR A 45 -23.24 2.03 1.03
C TYR A 45 -24.36 2.12 0.00
N SER A 46 -25.18 1.08 -0.14
CA SER A 46 -26.33 1.05 -1.06
C SER A 46 -27.35 2.15 -0.72
N THR A 47 -27.61 2.37 0.56
CA THR A 47 -28.54 3.41 1.01
C THR A 47 -27.97 4.81 0.73
N TRP A 48 -26.68 5.03 1.00
CA TRP A 48 -26.00 6.29 0.71
C TRP A 48 -25.99 6.61 -0.78
N LEU A 49 -25.74 5.61 -1.65
CA LEU A 49 -25.81 5.78 -3.10
C LEU A 49 -27.15 6.39 -3.55
N LYS A 50 -28.27 5.95 -2.99
CA LYS A 50 -29.61 6.45 -3.34
C LYS A 50 -29.83 7.93 -2.96
N THR A 51 -29.03 8.47 -2.04
CA THR A 51 -29.12 9.88 -1.66
C THR A 51 -28.44 10.81 -2.65
N ILE A 52 -27.57 10.27 -3.52
CA ILE A 52 -26.82 11.04 -4.52
C ILE A 52 -27.75 11.33 -5.70
N ARG A 53 -28.11 12.60 -5.88
CA ARG A 53 -28.86 13.08 -7.05
C ARG A 53 -27.95 13.74 -8.09
N ILE A 54 -26.94 14.48 -7.62
CA ILE A 54 -25.96 15.20 -8.44
C ILE A 54 -24.59 15.03 -7.77
N LEU A 55 -23.53 14.84 -8.55
CA LEU A 55 -22.17 14.75 -8.02
C LEU A 55 -21.58 16.16 -7.87
N GLU A 56 -21.67 16.69 -6.65
CA GLU A 56 -21.08 17.99 -6.31
C GLU A 56 -19.54 17.93 -6.33
N TRP A 57 -18.90 19.04 -6.68
CA TRP A 57 -17.45 19.17 -6.78
C TRP A 57 -16.66 18.69 -5.52
N PRO A 58 -17.14 18.92 -4.28
CA PRO A 58 -16.49 18.38 -3.07
C PRO A 58 -16.49 16.85 -3.00
N LEU A 59 -17.57 16.20 -3.48
CA LEU A 59 -17.66 14.75 -3.49
C LEU A 59 -16.75 14.14 -4.56
N ILE A 60 -16.64 14.79 -5.72
CA ILE A 60 -15.66 14.44 -6.78
C ILE A 60 -14.24 14.49 -6.24
N LEU A 61 -13.90 15.56 -5.51
CA LEU A 61 -12.57 15.74 -4.91
C LEU A 61 -12.29 14.67 -3.86
N LEU A 62 -13.26 14.36 -3.01
CA LEU A 62 -13.11 13.32 -2.00
C LEU A 62 -12.89 11.94 -2.64
N ILE A 63 -13.66 11.60 -3.67
CA ILE A 63 -13.52 10.32 -4.38
C ILE A 63 -12.18 10.24 -5.13
N SER A 64 -11.75 11.30 -5.80
CA SER A 64 -10.46 11.32 -6.51
C SER A 64 -9.29 11.14 -5.56
N LEU A 65 -9.34 11.78 -4.39
CA LEU A 65 -8.34 11.70 -3.34
C LEU A 65 -8.27 10.28 -2.76
N LEU A 66 -9.41 9.65 -2.48
CA LEU A 66 -9.46 8.27 -2.01
C LEU A 66 -8.94 7.27 -3.05
N LEU A 67 -9.36 7.42 -4.32
CA LEU A 67 -8.88 6.58 -5.42
C LEU A 67 -7.38 6.74 -5.68
N ALA A 68 -6.83 7.95 -5.50
CA ALA A 68 -5.41 8.23 -5.70
C ALA A 68 -4.48 7.47 -4.75
N ILE A 69 -4.99 7.01 -3.60
CA ILE A 69 -4.26 6.17 -2.65
C ILE A 69 -4.10 4.74 -3.20
N VAL A 70 -5.05 4.25 -3.99
CA VAL A 70 -5.12 2.83 -4.42
C VAL A 70 -3.84 2.39 -5.17
N PRO A 71 -3.30 3.15 -6.14
CA PRO A 71 -2.07 2.79 -6.84
C PRO A 71 -0.82 2.75 -5.95
N LEU A 72 -0.84 3.40 -4.76
CA LEU A 72 0.28 3.35 -3.82
C LEU A 72 0.37 1.98 -3.12
N PHE A 73 -0.72 1.21 -3.08
CA PHE A 73 -0.72 -0.13 -2.52
C PHE A 73 -0.02 -1.13 -3.45
N GLY A 74 0.79 -2.00 -2.84
CA GLY A 74 1.57 -3.02 -3.52
C GLY A 74 2.96 -2.51 -3.88
N GLU A 75 3.98 -3.13 -3.31
CA GLU A 75 5.39 -2.90 -3.64
C GLU A 75 5.93 -4.08 -4.44
N ILE A 76 7.03 -3.87 -5.17
CA ILE A 76 7.75 -4.94 -5.84
C ILE A 76 8.20 -5.97 -4.79
N ALA A 77 7.70 -7.20 -4.90
CA ALA A 77 8.01 -8.33 -4.04
C ALA A 77 9.24 -9.07 -4.59
N THR A 78 10.42 -8.73 -4.06
CA THR A 78 11.68 -9.31 -4.53
C THR A 78 11.94 -10.67 -3.90
N TYR A 79 11.50 -10.95 -2.67
CA TYR A 79 11.81 -12.17 -1.91
C TYR A 79 13.33 -12.46 -1.77
N VAL A 80 14.14 -11.39 -1.74
CA VAL A 80 15.56 -11.49 -1.42
C VAL A 80 15.73 -11.60 0.10
N GLU A 81 16.61 -12.49 0.56
CA GLU A 81 16.86 -12.73 1.99
C GLU A 81 18.21 -12.13 2.41
N GLU A 82 18.36 -11.82 3.71
CA GLU A 82 19.64 -11.28 4.26
C GLU A 82 20.83 -12.22 4.00
N ALA A 83 20.59 -13.54 4.08
CA ALA A 83 21.62 -14.55 3.87
C ALA A 83 22.24 -14.54 2.46
N ASP A 84 21.57 -13.90 1.49
CA ASP A 84 22.01 -13.89 0.11
C ASP A 84 22.99 -12.76 -0.23
N LEU A 85 23.24 -11.82 0.68
CA LEU A 85 23.98 -10.58 0.38
C LEU A 85 25.39 -10.86 -0.19
N HIS A 86 26.11 -11.81 0.40
CA HIS A 86 27.46 -12.20 -0.06
C HIS A 86 27.46 -12.88 -1.43
N PHE A 87 26.40 -13.62 -1.75
CA PHE A 87 26.29 -14.37 -3.00
C PHE A 87 25.77 -13.48 -4.14
N LEU A 88 24.78 -12.63 -3.86
CA LEU A 88 24.14 -11.75 -4.84
C LEU A 88 25.03 -10.58 -5.27
N SER A 89 25.93 -10.13 -4.40
CA SER A 89 26.92 -9.12 -4.77
C SER A 89 27.90 -9.61 -5.85
N VAL A 90 28.12 -10.92 -5.98
CA VAL A 90 29.07 -11.52 -6.95
C VAL A 90 28.41 -11.79 -8.30
N ILE A 91 27.11 -12.10 -8.31
CA ILE A 91 26.36 -12.55 -9.51
C ILE A 91 25.96 -11.41 -10.44
N GLY A 92 25.91 -10.17 -9.95
CA GLY A 92 25.75 -8.97 -10.78
C GLY A 92 24.58 -9.05 -11.77
N GLU A 93 24.90 -8.94 -13.08
CA GLU A 93 23.92 -8.82 -14.16
C GLU A 93 23.05 -10.06 -14.42
N ASP A 94 23.51 -11.25 -14.04
CA ASP A 94 22.81 -12.53 -14.28
C ASP A 94 21.53 -12.67 -13.44
N PHE A 95 21.30 -11.74 -12.50
CA PHE A 95 20.09 -11.68 -11.67
C PHE A 95 18.94 -10.85 -12.31
N LYS A 96 19.15 -10.22 -13.48
CA LYS A 96 18.11 -9.47 -14.20
C LYS A 96 16.83 -10.31 -14.47
N PRO A 97 16.89 -11.60 -14.88
CA PRO A 97 15.69 -12.43 -15.09
C PRO A 97 14.85 -12.62 -13.82
N TYR A 98 15.50 -12.76 -12.67
CA TYR A 98 14.84 -12.85 -11.35
C TYR A 98 13.97 -11.62 -11.09
N PHE A 99 14.53 -10.42 -11.26
CA PHE A 99 13.80 -9.17 -11.03
C PHE A 99 12.69 -8.93 -12.05
N LYS A 100 12.89 -9.30 -13.32
CA LYS A 100 11.85 -9.23 -14.35
C LYS A 100 10.64 -10.07 -13.95
N ARG A 101 10.88 -11.27 -13.41
CA ARG A 101 9.83 -12.15 -12.88
C ARG A 101 9.17 -11.56 -11.63
N ALA A 102 9.97 -11.05 -10.69
CA ALA A 102 9.49 -10.39 -9.47
C ALA A 102 8.51 -9.25 -9.79
N ILE A 103 8.88 -8.36 -10.71
CA ILE A 103 8.03 -7.24 -11.14
C ILE A 103 6.74 -7.75 -11.80
N ARG A 104 6.84 -8.71 -12.73
CA ARG A 104 5.67 -9.27 -13.44
C ARG A 104 4.63 -9.85 -12.47
N TYR A 105 5.05 -10.62 -11.48
CA TYR A 105 4.13 -11.18 -10.50
C TYR A 105 3.64 -10.13 -9.50
N SER A 106 4.46 -9.13 -9.18
CA SER A 106 4.07 -8.03 -8.29
C SER A 106 2.97 -7.16 -8.88
N TRP A 107 2.74 -7.19 -10.21
CA TRP A 107 1.63 -6.52 -10.87
C TRP A 107 0.26 -7.12 -10.57
N ILE A 108 0.18 -8.39 -10.21
CA ILE A 108 -1.10 -9.09 -10.00
C ILE A 108 -1.89 -8.43 -8.86
N PHE A 109 -1.24 -8.17 -7.72
CA PHE A 109 -1.91 -7.60 -6.55
C PHE A 109 -2.47 -6.18 -6.79
N PRO A 110 -1.67 -5.20 -7.28
CA PRO A 110 -2.18 -3.87 -7.64
C PRO A 110 -3.24 -3.91 -8.72
N LEU A 111 -3.15 -4.81 -9.70
CA LEU A 111 -4.16 -4.97 -10.73
C LEU A 111 -5.52 -5.34 -10.12
N VAL A 112 -5.54 -6.32 -9.23
CA VAL A 112 -6.76 -6.72 -8.50
C VAL A 112 -7.29 -5.58 -7.63
N MET A 113 -6.42 -4.89 -6.88
CA MET A 113 -6.83 -3.76 -6.03
C MET A 113 -7.41 -2.59 -6.83
N ASN A 114 -6.76 -2.20 -7.93
CA ASN A 114 -7.26 -1.18 -8.84
C ASN A 114 -8.60 -1.60 -9.46
N PHE A 115 -8.74 -2.88 -9.83
CA PHE A 115 -9.99 -3.40 -10.40
C PHE A 115 -11.15 -3.32 -9.39
N ILE A 116 -10.93 -3.78 -8.15
CA ILE A 116 -11.91 -3.68 -7.06
C ILE A 116 -12.27 -2.21 -6.80
N ALA A 117 -11.28 -1.32 -6.71
CA ALA A 117 -11.53 0.11 -6.49
C ALA A 117 -12.36 0.74 -7.61
N THR A 118 -12.08 0.36 -8.87
CA THR A 118 -12.85 0.86 -10.01
C THR A 118 -14.30 0.36 -9.95
N ILE A 119 -14.51 -0.93 -9.67
CA ILE A 119 -15.86 -1.52 -9.49
C ILE A 119 -16.61 -0.83 -8.35
N PHE A 120 -15.93 -0.56 -7.24
CA PHE A 120 -16.54 0.07 -6.09
C PHE A 120 -17.09 1.46 -6.44
N VAL A 121 -16.37 2.22 -7.27
CA VAL A 121 -16.75 3.58 -7.67
C VAL A 121 -17.81 3.60 -8.78
N LEU A 122 -17.93 2.53 -9.57
CA LEU A 122 -18.90 2.42 -10.67
C LEU A 122 -20.34 2.85 -10.32
N PRO A 123 -21.01 2.31 -9.28
CA PRO A 123 -22.40 2.65 -8.99
C PRO A 123 -22.59 4.12 -8.57
N ILE A 124 -21.56 4.78 -8.01
CA ILE A 124 -21.60 6.22 -7.71
C ILE A 124 -21.76 7.02 -9.00
N PHE A 125 -20.99 6.65 -10.04
CA PHE A 125 -21.03 7.34 -11.33
C PHE A 125 -22.30 7.06 -12.11
N MET A 126 -22.76 5.81 -12.14
CA MET A 126 -24.01 5.45 -12.81
C MET A 126 -25.21 6.19 -12.22
N GLN A 127 -25.23 6.35 -10.89
CA GLN A 127 -26.28 7.09 -10.21
C GLN A 127 -26.23 8.60 -10.51
N ALA A 128 -25.04 9.18 -10.65
CA ALA A 128 -24.88 10.64 -10.83
C ALA A 128 -24.96 11.13 -12.28
N TYR A 129 -24.43 10.38 -13.25
CA TYR A 129 -24.28 10.81 -14.64
C TYR A 129 -24.99 9.90 -15.66
N GLY A 130 -25.61 8.79 -15.22
CA GLY A 130 -26.25 7.81 -16.09
C GLY A 130 -25.27 6.82 -16.76
N ASN A 131 -25.75 6.09 -17.77
CA ASN A 131 -25.07 4.92 -18.35
C ASN A 131 -24.01 5.24 -19.42
N GLY A 132 -22.94 5.93 -19.05
CA GLY A 132 -21.72 6.03 -19.86
C GLY A 132 -20.64 5.07 -19.37
N MET A 133 -20.22 4.09 -20.17
CA MET A 133 -19.12 3.16 -19.82
C MET A 133 -17.70 3.74 -20.06
N ILE A 134 -17.59 4.74 -20.94
CA ILE A 134 -16.32 5.38 -21.34
C ILE A 134 -15.49 5.94 -20.16
N PRO A 135 -16.05 6.62 -19.12
CA PRO A 135 -15.24 7.11 -17.99
C PRO A 135 -14.59 5.97 -17.19
N PHE A 136 -15.19 4.78 -17.13
CA PHE A 136 -14.68 3.67 -16.31
C PHE A 136 -13.37 3.11 -16.85
N ILE A 137 -13.30 2.88 -18.17
CA ILE A 137 -12.09 2.39 -18.82
C ILE A 137 -10.97 3.42 -18.64
N ALA A 138 -11.27 4.71 -18.77
CA ALA A 138 -10.31 5.78 -18.55
C ALA A 138 -9.77 5.81 -17.11
N ILE A 139 -10.64 5.69 -16.10
CA ILE A 139 -10.22 5.62 -14.69
C ILE A 139 -9.29 4.43 -14.46
N PHE A 140 -9.68 3.24 -14.94
CA PHE A 140 -8.89 2.02 -14.74
C PHE A 140 -7.53 2.10 -15.43
N VAL A 141 -7.48 2.57 -16.69
CA VAL A 141 -6.23 2.78 -17.43
C VAL A 141 -5.34 3.78 -16.72
N THR A 142 -5.89 4.91 -16.26
CA THR A 142 -5.14 5.92 -15.50
C THR A 142 -4.56 5.33 -14.21
N LEU A 143 -5.33 4.58 -13.42
CA LEU A 143 -4.84 3.91 -12.20
C LEU A 143 -3.71 2.92 -12.51
N LEU A 144 -3.80 2.17 -13.61
CA LEU A 144 -2.75 1.24 -14.05
C LEU A 144 -1.49 1.96 -14.54
N SER A 145 -1.61 3.00 -15.36
CA SER A 145 -0.47 3.79 -15.85
C SER A 145 0.30 4.43 -14.69
N LEU A 146 -0.42 5.01 -13.74
CA LEU A 146 0.15 5.61 -12.53
C LEU A 146 0.83 4.56 -11.66
N LYS A 147 0.24 3.36 -11.55
CA LYS A 147 0.90 2.24 -10.88
C LYS A 147 2.20 1.85 -11.56
N GLY A 148 2.21 1.84 -12.89
CA GLY A 148 3.40 1.57 -13.68
C GLY A 148 4.52 2.55 -13.37
N PHE A 149 4.18 3.84 -13.28
CA PHE A 149 5.15 4.88 -12.91
C PHE A 149 5.71 4.68 -11.49
N HIS A 150 4.86 4.36 -10.51
CA HIS A 150 5.31 4.04 -9.16
C HIS A 150 6.30 2.86 -9.14
N PHE A 151 6.02 1.79 -9.90
CA PHE A 151 6.96 0.67 -10.04
C PHE A 151 8.24 1.02 -10.78
N MET A 152 8.18 1.90 -11.79
CA MET A 152 9.38 2.40 -12.46
C MET A 152 10.27 3.17 -11.48
N ILE A 153 9.70 4.04 -10.63
CA ILE A 153 10.45 4.74 -9.57
C ILE A 153 11.04 3.75 -8.57
N GLN A 154 10.25 2.76 -8.13
CA GLN A 154 10.75 1.76 -7.18
C GLN A 154 11.91 0.96 -7.78
N LYS A 155 11.83 0.62 -9.06
CA LYS A 155 12.88 -0.07 -9.80
C LYS A 155 14.16 0.77 -9.92
N SER A 156 14.09 2.07 -10.20
CA SER A 156 15.31 2.91 -10.27
C SER A 156 15.99 3.08 -8.93
N ILE A 157 15.21 3.17 -7.85
CA ILE A 157 15.78 3.20 -6.50
C ILE A 157 16.58 1.91 -6.26
N PHE A 158 16.02 0.76 -6.62
CA PHE A 158 16.70 -0.54 -6.55
C PHE A 158 17.94 -0.64 -7.45
N GLU A 159 17.93 -0.02 -8.62
CA GLU A 159 19.09 0.07 -9.52
C GLU A 159 20.12 1.14 -9.09
N GLY A 160 19.94 1.80 -7.94
CA GLY A 160 20.86 2.83 -7.43
C GLY A 160 20.85 4.15 -8.23
N LYS A 161 19.88 4.33 -9.14
CA LYS A 161 19.81 5.48 -10.06
C LYS A 161 19.19 6.73 -9.42
N LEU A 162 18.35 6.57 -8.41
CA LEU A 162 17.66 7.65 -7.72
C LEU A 162 17.88 7.58 -6.21
N PRO A 163 18.17 8.71 -5.54
CA PRO A 163 18.26 8.75 -4.09
C PRO A 163 16.88 8.55 -3.46
N LYS A 164 16.86 7.90 -2.30
CA LYS A 164 15.65 7.65 -1.52
C LYS A 164 15.15 8.93 -0.85
N ASN A 165 14.13 9.56 -1.44
CA ASN A 165 13.43 10.70 -0.85
C ASN A 165 11.96 10.41 -0.61
N SER A 166 11.37 10.80 0.53
CA SER A 166 9.93 10.55 0.78
C SER A 166 9.00 11.33 -0.17
N TYR A 167 9.52 12.35 -0.86
CA TYR A 167 8.74 13.24 -1.71
C TYR A 167 8.18 12.58 -2.98
N TYR A 168 8.77 11.50 -3.49
CA TYR A 168 8.25 10.86 -4.72
C TYR A 168 6.85 10.27 -4.50
N ASN A 169 6.59 9.65 -3.34
CA ASN A 169 5.28 9.09 -3.03
C ASN A 169 4.21 10.17 -2.95
N VAL A 170 4.56 11.30 -2.34
CA VAL A 170 3.66 12.46 -2.24
C VAL A 170 3.40 13.06 -3.62
N ALA A 171 4.44 13.20 -4.45
CA ALA A 171 4.30 13.72 -5.81
C ALA A 171 3.42 12.81 -6.67
N VAL A 172 3.65 11.49 -6.64
CA VAL A 172 2.80 10.51 -7.34
C VAL A 172 1.35 10.61 -6.87
N TYR A 173 1.13 10.71 -5.55
CA TYR A 173 -0.22 10.85 -4.99
C TYR A 173 -0.95 12.13 -5.45
N LEU A 174 -0.25 13.27 -5.47
CA LEU A 174 -0.83 14.54 -5.91
C LEU A 174 -1.17 14.49 -7.42
N VAL A 175 -0.26 13.96 -8.23
CA VAL A 175 -0.49 13.76 -9.67
C VAL A 175 -1.68 12.82 -9.89
N ASN A 176 -1.78 11.72 -9.14
CA ASN A 176 -2.92 10.80 -9.20
C ASN A 176 -4.23 11.52 -8.87
N SER A 177 -4.26 12.31 -7.79
CA SER A 177 -5.46 13.02 -7.35
C SER A 177 -5.93 14.04 -8.40
N ILE A 178 -5.01 14.81 -8.98
CA ILE A 178 -5.33 15.79 -10.04
C ILE A 178 -5.86 15.10 -11.30
N CYS A 179 -5.21 14.03 -11.73
CA CYS A 179 -5.59 13.29 -12.93
C CYS A 179 -6.99 12.66 -12.79
N LEU A 180 -7.23 11.98 -11.66
CA LEU A 180 -8.53 11.37 -11.37
C LEU A 180 -9.61 12.44 -11.24
N PHE A 181 -9.34 13.52 -10.50
CA PHE A 181 -10.28 14.63 -10.36
C PHE A 181 -10.72 15.19 -11.72
N GLY A 182 -9.77 15.30 -12.65
CA GLY A 182 -10.03 15.78 -13.99
C GLY A 182 -10.93 14.86 -14.82
N ILE A 183 -10.72 13.56 -14.73
CA ILE A 183 -11.56 12.55 -15.39
C ILE A 183 -12.98 12.57 -14.82
N LEU A 184 -13.10 12.61 -13.49
CA LEU A 184 -14.40 12.56 -12.80
C LEU A 184 -15.23 13.84 -12.98
N SER A 185 -14.60 14.99 -13.23
CA SER A 185 -15.28 16.28 -13.42
C SER A 185 -15.94 16.44 -14.81
N PHE A 186 -15.74 15.50 -15.75
CA PHE A 186 -16.37 15.50 -17.09
C PHE A 186 -16.16 16.75 -17.97
N ILE A 187 -15.19 17.60 -17.66
CA ILE A 187 -14.87 18.77 -18.48
C ILE A 187 -14.01 18.30 -19.68
N PRO A 188 -14.42 18.47 -20.94
CA PRO A 188 -13.73 17.91 -22.12
C PRO A 188 -12.25 18.31 -22.22
N LYS A 189 -11.94 19.56 -21.84
CA LYS A 189 -10.57 20.10 -21.79
C LYS A 189 -9.73 19.40 -20.72
N VAL A 190 -10.35 19.05 -19.59
CA VAL A 190 -9.67 18.45 -18.44
C VAL A 190 -9.39 16.96 -18.67
N PHE A 191 -10.26 16.25 -19.41
CA PHE A 191 -10.02 14.88 -19.87
C PHE A 191 -8.81 14.78 -20.83
N SER A 192 -8.72 15.71 -21.78
CA SER A 192 -7.55 15.85 -22.67
C SER A 192 -6.26 16.11 -21.89
N LEU A 193 -6.31 16.99 -20.88
CA LEU A 193 -5.18 17.30 -20.00
C LEU A 193 -4.77 16.13 -19.12
N SER A 194 -5.71 15.36 -18.56
CA SER A 194 -5.38 14.17 -17.75
C SER A 194 -4.70 13.08 -18.58
N MET A 195 -5.13 12.88 -19.82
CA MET A 195 -4.49 11.95 -20.76
C MET A 195 -3.09 12.43 -21.18
N ALA A 196 -2.95 13.73 -21.45
CA ALA A 196 -1.66 14.34 -21.75
C ALA A 196 -0.68 14.26 -20.56
N GLN A 197 -1.16 14.37 -19.32
CA GLN A 197 -0.34 14.20 -18.12
C GLN A 197 0.13 12.75 -17.94
N VAL A 198 -0.74 11.75 -18.17
CA VAL A 198 -0.34 10.34 -18.13
C VAL A 198 0.74 10.04 -19.17
N LEU A 199 0.57 10.55 -20.39
CA LEU A 199 1.54 10.39 -21.48
C LEU A 199 2.85 11.17 -21.21
N ALA A 200 2.78 12.38 -20.65
CA ALA A 200 3.95 13.17 -20.28
C ALA A 200 4.73 12.54 -19.14
N VAL A 201 4.07 11.98 -18.13
CA VAL A 201 4.72 11.25 -17.02
C VAL A 201 5.39 9.97 -17.52
N LEU A 202 4.74 9.23 -18.44
CA LEU A 202 5.36 8.10 -19.13
C LEU A 202 6.58 8.53 -19.95
N ALA A 203 6.48 9.61 -20.72
CA ALA A 203 7.57 10.12 -21.55
C ALA A 203 8.76 10.63 -20.71
N ILE A 204 8.50 11.38 -19.65
CA ILE A 204 9.54 11.88 -18.72
C ILE A 204 10.18 10.73 -17.97
N GLY A 205 9.40 9.75 -17.53
CA GLY A 205 9.92 8.50 -16.98
C GLY A 205 10.90 7.88 -17.96
N LEU A 206 10.43 7.47 -19.13
CA LEU A 206 11.25 6.81 -20.16
C LEU A 206 12.51 7.61 -20.51
N TYR A 207 12.41 8.93 -20.67
CA TYR A 207 13.53 9.81 -20.97
C TYR A 207 14.58 9.81 -19.85
N ARG A 208 14.17 9.96 -18.59
CA ARG A 208 15.11 9.92 -17.45
C ARG A 208 15.68 8.53 -17.19
N PHE A 209 14.95 7.46 -17.55
CA PHE A 209 15.42 6.07 -17.41
C PHE A 209 16.38 5.65 -18.52
N ALA A 210 16.19 6.15 -19.76
CA ALA A 210 17.10 5.93 -20.87
C ALA A 210 18.44 6.66 -20.69
N SER A 211 18.43 7.82 -20.02
CA SER A 211 19.64 8.63 -19.78
C SER A 211 20.39 8.33 -18.47
N ALA A 212 19.92 7.43 -17.61
CA ALA A 212 20.52 7.20 -16.29
C ALA A 212 21.52 6.05 -16.28
N LYS A 213 22.79 6.40 -15.95
CA LYS A 213 23.92 5.67 -15.30
C LYS A 213 23.94 4.13 -15.30
N THR A 214 25.15 3.58 -15.19
CA THR A 214 25.39 2.14 -15.01
C THR A 214 24.52 1.56 -13.88
N VAL A 215 23.94 0.38 -14.12
CA VAL A 215 23.03 -0.28 -13.18
C VAL A 215 23.85 -0.88 -12.03
N ASN A 216 23.72 -0.30 -10.84
CA ASN A 216 24.32 -0.84 -9.61
C ASN A 216 23.23 -1.16 -8.61
N PHE A 217 22.93 -2.44 -8.45
CA PHE A 217 21.87 -2.88 -7.54
C PHE A 217 22.24 -2.64 -6.07
N ASP A 218 21.40 -1.88 -5.35
CA ASP A 218 21.53 -1.73 -3.90
C ASP A 218 20.79 -2.88 -3.17
N TRP A 219 21.51 -3.97 -2.93
CA TRP A 219 20.98 -5.17 -2.28
C TRP A 219 20.48 -4.91 -0.86
N ASN A 220 21.16 -4.04 -0.11
CA ASN A 220 20.78 -3.70 1.27
C ASN A 220 19.40 -3.04 1.29
N GLU A 221 19.15 -2.09 0.39
CA GLU A 221 17.84 -1.44 0.31
C GLU A 221 16.74 -2.42 -0.08
N MET A 222 17.00 -3.31 -1.04
CA MET A 222 16.02 -4.32 -1.46
C MET A 222 15.63 -5.26 -0.33
N ILE A 223 16.61 -5.78 0.41
CA ILE A 223 16.39 -6.68 1.55
C ILE A 223 15.57 -5.95 2.62
N GLN A 224 15.95 -4.73 2.98
CA GLN A 224 15.22 -3.95 3.97
C GLN A 224 13.77 -3.68 3.54
N LYS A 225 13.51 -3.28 2.28
CA LYS A 225 12.14 -3.07 1.81
C LYS A 225 11.33 -4.36 1.80
N GLU A 226 11.92 -5.47 1.37
CA GLU A 226 11.25 -6.76 1.35
C GLU A 226 10.89 -7.23 2.76
N GLN A 227 11.79 -7.06 3.73
CA GLN A 227 11.49 -7.32 5.14
C GLN A 227 10.35 -6.45 5.67
N VAL A 228 10.38 -5.14 5.42
CA VAL A 228 9.31 -4.22 5.83
C VAL A 228 7.97 -4.60 5.17
N ARG A 229 7.98 -5.02 3.91
CA ARG A 229 6.80 -5.51 3.19
C ARG A 229 6.24 -6.78 3.85
N GLN A 230 7.08 -7.78 4.10
CA GLN A 230 6.65 -9.02 4.75
C GLN A 230 6.14 -8.76 6.18
N GLN A 231 6.83 -7.91 6.95
CA GLN A 231 6.41 -7.51 8.29
C GLN A 231 5.06 -6.78 8.29
N ARG A 232 4.79 -5.90 7.32
CA ARG A 232 3.46 -5.26 7.19
C ARG A 232 2.34 -6.29 7.09
N ILE A 233 2.52 -7.33 6.28
CA ILE A 233 1.53 -8.40 6.10
C ILE A 233 1.37 -9.20 7.40
N PHE A 234 2.47 -9.64 8.01
CA PHE A 234 2.40 -10.40 9.26
C PHE A 234 1.89 -9.58 10.45
N ARG A 235 2.04 -8.25 10.46
CA ARG A 235 1.46 -7.38 11.49
C ARG A 235 -0.07 -7.41 11.48
N VAL A 236 -0.69 -7.44 10.31
CA VAL A 236 -2.15 -7.57 10.20
C VAL A 236 -2.60 -8.91 10.77
N ILE A 237 -1.91 -9.99 10.43
CA ILE A 237 -2.18 -11.34 10.96
C ILE A 237 -1.97 -11.38 12.49
N ALA A 238 -0.93 -10.71 12.99
CA ALA A 238 -0.58 -10.67 14.40
C ALA A 238 -1.61 -9.95 15.29
N LEU A 239 -2.56 -9.21 14.70
CA LEU A 239 -3.70 -8.67 15.45
C LEU A 239 -4.67 -9.78 15.92
N PHE A 240 -4.61 -10.95 15.30
CA PHE A 240 -5.54 -12.05 15.54
C PHE A 240 -4.86 -13.33 16.02
N VAL A 241 -3.59 -13.55 15.66
CA VAL A 241 -2.86 -14.81 15.92
C VAL A 241 -1.43 -14.52 16.32
N ASP A 242 -0.90 -15.24 17.32
CA ASP A 242 0.51 -15.12 17.69
C ASP A 242 1.45 -15.67 16.61
N VAL A 243 2.28 -14.78 16.04
CA VAL A 243 3.28 -15.13 15.01
C VAL A 243 4.70 -15.01 15.59
N PRO A 244 5.49 -16.09 15.66
CA PRO A 244 6.77 -16.11 16.39
C PRO A 244 7.92 -15.34 15.72
N PHE A 245 7.78 -14.98 14.43
CA PHE A 245 8.88 -14.47 13.61
C PHE A 245 8.99 -12.95 13.53
N LEU A 246 8.06 -12.21 14.15
CA LEU A 246 8.19 -10.76 14.24
C LEU A 246 9.16 -10.45 15.39
N LYS A 247 10.35 -9.90 15.07
CA LYS A 247 11.19 -9.23 16.07
C LYS A 247 10.23 -8.32 16.87
N LYS A 248 9.98 -8.66 18.15
CA LYS A 248 9.07 -7.90 19.01
C LYS A 248 9.43 -6.44 18.85
N HIS A 249 8.46 -5.61 18.50
CA HIS A 249 8.73 -4.21 18.18
C HIS A 249 9.50 -3.61 19.36
N GLN A 250 10.75 -3.22 19.13
CA GLN A 250 11.46 -2.42 20.11
C GLN A 250 10.64 -1.15 20.29
N ALA A 251 10.33 -0.82 21.54
CA ALA A 251 9.44 0.27 21.91
C ALA A 251 9.93 1.60 21.31
N LYS A 252 9.42 1.96 20.13
CA LYS A 252 9.81 3.15 19.38
C LYS A 252 9.06 4.37 19.94
N ARG A 253 9.79 5.46 20.15
CA ARG A 253 9.19 6.71 20.63
C ARG A 253 8.22 7.26 19.59
N ASN A 254 6.98 7.50 19.98
CA ASN A 254 5.99 8.20 19.18
C ASN A 254 5.84 9.62 19.72
N GLN A 255 6.40 10.61 19.02
CA GLN A 255 6.43 12.00 19.46
C GLN A 255 5.01 12.58 19.69
N SER A 256 4.01 12.13 18.92
CA SER A 256 2.61 12.54 19.10
C SER A 256 1.98 12.04 20.41
N LEU A 257 2.44 10.90 20.94
CA LEU A 257 1.92 10.34 22.20
C LEU A 257 2.59 10.95 23.44
N ASP A 258 3.72 11.65 23.28
CA ASP A 258 4.37 12.39 24.37
C ASP A 258 3.45 13.52 24.91
N ILE A 259 2.57 14.07 24.08
CA ILE A 259 1.57 15.07 24.47
C ILE A 259 0.60 14.47 25.51
N PHE A 260 0.15 13.23 25.30
CA PHE A 260 -0.74 12.53 26.22
C PHE A 260 -0.04 12.16 27.53
N VAL A 261 1.26 11.82 27.48
CA VAL A 261 2.06 11.61 28.70
C VAL A 261 2.08 12.88 29.56
N GLY A 262 2.25 14.04 28.94
CA GLY A 262 2.23 15.35 29.62
C GLY A 262 0.87 15.68 30.24
N LYS A 263 -0.24 15.36 29.54
CA LYS A 263 -1.60 15.64 30.02
C LYS A 263 -2.07 14.66 31.11
N LEU A 264 -1.67 13.40 31.04
CA LEU A 264 -2.05 12.35 32.00
C LEU A 264 -1.18 12.33 33.26
N THR A 265 0.02 12.91 33.19
CA THR A 265 0.94 13.05 34.33
C THR A 265 1.43 14.50 34.48
N PRO A 266 0.53 15.46 34.76
CA PRO A 266 0.87 16.89 34.82
C PRO A 266 1.80 17.20 35.99
N ASN A 267 1.69 16.46 37.09
CA ASN A 267 2.56 16.56 38.26
C ASN A 267 3.49 15.36 38.35
N ARG A 268 4.80 15.57 38.27
CA ARG A 268 5.85 14.54 38.41
C ARG A 268 6.01 13.98 39.83
N ILE A 269 5.06 14.29 40.72
CA ILE A 269 5.05 13.92 42.15
C ILE A 269 5.08 12.39 42.33
N HIS A 270 4.58 11.64 41.35
CA HIS A 270 4.55 10.18 41.36
C HIS A 270 5.31 9.58 40.16
N PRO A 271 6.62 9.29 40.30
CA PRO A 271 7.46 8.75 39.23
C PRO A 271 6.94 7.44 38.63
N TYR A 272 6.31 6.60 39.46
CA TYR A 272 5.74 5.32 39.03
C TYR A 272 4.60 5.51 38.02
N ARG A 273 3.71 6.50 38.22
CA ARG A 273 2.60 6.79 37.32
C ARG A 273 3.10 7.30 35.98
N TYR A 274 4.13 8.16 36.01
CA TYR A 274 4.82 8.61 34.81
C TYR A 274 5.42 7.44 34.02
N LEU A 275 6.14 6.54 34.69
CA LEU A 275 6.75 5.38 34.06
C LEU A 275 5.71 4.40 33.51
N LEU A 276 4.61 4.15 34.24
CA LEU A 276 3.53 3.28 33.78
C LEU A 276 2.83 3.83 32.55
N VAL A 277 2.41 5.10 32.57
CA VAL A 277 1.76 5.76 31.41
C VAL A 277 2.70 5.80 30.22
N ARG A 278 3.97 6.14 30.45
CA ARG A 278 4.99 6.19 29.39
C ARG A 278 5.32 4.82 28.82
N THR A 279 5.35 3.78 29.66
CA THR A 279 5.57 2.40 29.21
C THR A 279 4.38 1.93 28.40
N ALA A 280 3.15 2.07 28.94
CA ALA A 280 1.92 1.70 28.26
C ALA A 280 1.79 2.35 26.87
N LEU A 281 2.05 3.66 26.75
CA LEU A 281 1.98 4.38 25.47
C LEU A 281 3.12 4.07 24.48
N ARG A 282 4.24 3.50 24.96
CA ARG A 282 5.43 3.21 24.13
C ARG A 282 5.52 1.76 23.68
N SER A 283 4.95 0.84 24.45
CA SER A 283 4.93 -0.59 24.14
C SER A 283 3.64 -0.99 23.44
N SER A 284 3.74 -1.50 22.20
CA SER A 284 2.58 -1.94 21.41
C SER A 284 1.74 -3.00 22.12
N ASN A 285 2.38 -3.91 22.86
CA ASN A 285 1.70 -5.04 23.48
C ASN A 285 0.68 -4.62 24.54
N TYR A 286 1.00 -3.62 25.36
CA TYR A 286 0.10 -3.16 26.42
C TYR A 286 -1.06 -2.34 25.87
N VAL A 287 -0.85 -1.58 24.79
CA VAL A 287 -1.94 -0.88 24.09
C VAL A 287 -2.93 -1.87 23.49
N THR A 288 -2.44 -2.94 22.86
CA THR A 288 -3.31 -3.98 22.28
C THR A 288 -4.14 -4.67 23.36
N VAL A 289 -3.53 -5.08 24.48
CA VAL A 289 -4.27 -5.71 25.60
C VAL A 289 -5.27 -4.74 26.21
N PHE A 290 -4.91 -3.47 26.38
CA PHE A 290 -5.81 -2.45 26.90
C PHE A 290 -7.01 -2.20 25.96
N LEU A 291 -6.77 -2.14 24.64
CA LEU A 291 -7.85 -2.03 23.65
C LEU A 291 -8.75 -3.27 23.63
N GLN A 292 -8.19 -4.47 23.78
CA GLN A 292 -8.97 -5.70 23.88
C GLN A 292 -9.87 -5.69 25.12
N MET A 293 -9.38 -5.19 26.26
CA MET A 293 -10.20 -5.05 27.48
C MET A 293 -11.32 -4.01 27.39
N ILE A 294 -11.20 -3.00 26.52
CA ILE A 294 -12.26 -1.99 26.31
C ILE A 294 -13.36 -2.51 25.39
N VAL A 295 -13.01 -3.40 24.46
CA VAL A 295 -13.93 -3.91 23.44
C VAL A 295 -14.77 -5.09 23.96
N VAL A 296 -14.33 -5.75 25.03
CA VAL A 296 -15.11 -6.76 25.78
C VAL A 296 -16.04 -6.06 26.76
#